data_AF-A0A8T5ZC71-F1
#
_entry.id   AF-A0A8T5ZC71-F1
#
_cell.length_a   1.000
_cell.length_b   1.000
_cell.length_c   1.000
_cell.angle_alpha   90.00
_cell.angle_beta   90.00
_cell.angle_gamma   90.00
#
_symmetry.space_group_name_H-M   'P 1'
#
loop_
_entity.id
_entity.type
_entity.pdbx_description
1 polymer ?
#
loop_
_entity_poly.entity_id
_entity_poly.type
_entity_poly.pdbx_seq_one_letter_code
_entity_poly.pdbx_strand_id
1 'polypeptide(L)'
;MSILTRWLLIPPVNARLIGRYRDYRRHGASAFSATLGCFWMILAWIFIPLEHPRWQRIRAEHKNLYPHINASRPRPLDPVRYLIQTCWLLIGTSRKETPKPRRRAFSGLQNIRGRYHQWMNELPERVSHKTQHLDEKKELGHLSAGARRLILGIIVTFSLILALICVTQPFNPLAQFIFLMLLWGVALIVRRMPGRFSALMLIVLSLTVSCRYIWWRYTSTLNWDDPVSLVCGLILLFAETYAWIVLVLGYFQVVWPLNLQPVPLPKDMSLWPSVDIFVPTYNEDLNVVKNTIYASLGIDWPK
;
A
#
# COMPACT_ATOMS: atom_id res chain seq x y z
N MET A 1 -20.32 -41.84 8.87
CA MET A 1 -19.08 -42.24 8.14
C MET A 1 -19.29 -43.69 7.73
N SER A 2 -19.53 -43.90 6.43
CA SER A 2 -20.19 -45.10 5.87
C SER A 2 -19.23 -46.28 5.68
N ILE A 3 -19.81 -47.45 5.42
CA ILE A 3 -19.17 -48.75 5.12
C ILE A 3 -18.03 -48.64 4.09
N LEU A 4 -18.06 -47.62 3.22
CA LEU A 4 -17.06 -47.34 2.20
C LEU A 4 -15.65 -47.06 2.76
N THR A 5 -15.51 -46.41 3.92
CA THR A 5 -14.17 -46.10 4.47
C THR A 5 -13.47 -47.31 5.09
N ARG A 6 -14.21 -48.39 5.39
CA ARG A 6 -13.64 -49.67 5.88
C ARG A 6 -12.98 -50.48 4.78
N TRP A 7 -13.42 -50.33 3.53
CA TRP A 7 -12.90 -51.07 2.38
C TRP A 7 -11.64 -50.43 1.77
N LEU A 8 -11.54 -49.10 1.81
CA LEU A 8 -10.50 -48.36 1.10
C LEU A 8 -9.20 -48.12 1.90
N LEU A 9 -9.23 -48.28 3.23
CA LEU A 9 -8.14 -47.85 4.13
C LEU A 9 -7.66 -48.99 5.03
N ILE A 10 -6.34 -49.16 5.12
CA ILE A 10 -5.64 -50.12 5.99
C ILE A 10 -6.16 -49.98 7.44
N PRO A 11 -6.50 -51.07 8.16
CA PRO A 11 -7.14 -51.03 9.48
C PRO A 11 -6.57 -50.02 10.51
N PRO A 12 -5.24 -49.85 10.68
CA PRO A 12 -4.68 -48.86 11.61
C PRO A 12 -4.96 -47.39 11.19
N VAL A 13 -5.07 -47.11 9.89
CA VAL A 13 -5.36 -45.76 9.38
C VAL A 13 -6.82 -45.39 9.63
N ASN A 14 -7.72 -46.35 9.43
CA ASN A 14 -9.15 -46.17 9.69
C ASN A 14 -9.42 -45.90 11.18
N ALA A 15 -8.77 -46.63 12.09
CA ALA A 15 -8.87 -46.41 13.53
C ALA A 15 -8.43 -44.99 13.95
N ARG A 16 -7.32 -44.49 13.38
CA ARG A 16 -6.82 -43.12 13.63
C ARG A 16 -7.76 -42.05 13.09
N LEU A 17 -8.34 -42.24 11.90
CA LEU A 17 -9.30 -41.30 11.31
C LEU A 17 -10.60 -41.23 12.12
N ILE A 18 -11.11 -42.36 12.59
CA ILE A 18 -12.31 -42.42 13.44
C ILE A 18 -12.04 -41.72 14.78
N GLY A 19 -10.88 -41.96 15.40
CA GLY A 19 -10.47 -41.27 16.62
C GLY A 19 -10.45 -39.75 16.45
N ARG A 20 -9.90 -39.27 15.33
CA ARG A 20 -9.79 -37.84 15.02
C ARG A 20 -11.13 -37.20 14.65
N TYR A 21 -11.98 -37.91 13.92
CA TYR A 21 -13.35 -37.47 13.66
C TYR A 21 -14.14 -37.27 14.95
N ARG A 22 -14.03 -38.23 15.89
CA ARG A 22 -14.66 -38.13 17.22
C ARG A 22 -14.09 -36.95 18.01
N ASP A 23 -12.79 -36.71 17.92
CA ASP A 23 -12.14 -35.56 18.57
C ASP A 23 -12.67 -34.21 18.04
N TYR A 24 -12.82 -34.06 16.73
CA TYR A 24 -13.44 -32.86 16.13
C TYR A 24 -14.90 -32.67 16.56
N ARG A 25 -15.66 -33.76 16.67
CA ARG A 25 -17.04 -33.72 17.15
C ARG A 25 -17.12 -33.32 18.63
N ARG A 26 -16.19 -33.78 19.47
CA ARG A 26 -16.09 -33.39 20.89
C ARG A 26 -15.76 -31.91 21.07
N HIS A 27 -14.97 -31.33 20.16
CA HIS A 27 -14.61 -29.91 20.15
C HIS A 27 -15.65 -29.01 19.42
N GLY A 28 -16.87 -29.50 19.19
CA GLY A 28 -17.98 -28.70 18.67
C GLY A 28 -17.94 -28.41 17.16
N ALA A 29 -17.30 -29.27 16.36
CA ALA A 29 -17.39 -29.20 14.89
C ALA A 29 -18.68 -29.85 14.37
N SER A 30 -19.30 -29.23 13.35
CA SER A 30 -20.45 -29.82 12.67
C SER A 30 -20.03 -31.13 11.96
N ALA A 31 -21.00 -32.03 11.71
CA ALA A 31 -20.69 -33.32 11.10
C ALA A 31 -20.01 -33.13 9.73
N PHE A 32 -20.52 -32.20 8.92
CA PHE A 32 -19.96 -31.80 7.64
C PHE A 32 -18.54 -31.24 7.76
N SER A 33 -18.28 -30.37 8.74
CA SER A 33 -16.95 -29.78 8.93
C SER A 33 -15.93 -30.81 9.43
N ALA A 34 -16.37 -31.76 10.27
CA ALA A 34 -15.53 -32.85 10.75
C ALA A 34 -15.18 -33.83 9.61
N THR A 35 -16.13 -34.16 8.72
CA THR A 35 -15.84 -35.01 7.55
C THR A 35 -14.91 -34.32 6.57
N LEU A 36 -15.13 -33.03 6.30
CA LEU A 36 -14.29 -32.24 5.41
C LEU A 36 -12.88 -32.03 5.98
N GLY A 37 -12.76 -31.80 7.30
CA GLY A 37 -11.47 -31.73 7.99
C GLY A 37 -10.68 -33.04 7.94
N CYS A 38 -11.36 -34.19 8.05
CA CYS A 38 -10.73 -35.50 7.84
C CYS A 38 -10.26 -35.68 6.39
N PHE A 39 -11.08 -35.28 5.41
CA PHE A 39 -10.72 -35.33 4.00
C PHE A 39 -9.49 -34.48 3.67
N TRP A 40 -9.44 -33.23 4.12
CA TRP A 40 -8.27 -32.35 3.95
C TRP A 40 -7.02 -32.89 4.65
N MET A 41 -7.16 -33.56 5.79
CA MET A 41 -6.03 -34.19 6.48
C MET A 41 -5.45 -35.35 5.65
N ILE A 42 -6.31 -36.17 5.03
CA ILE A 42 -5.89 -37.26 4.16
C ILE A 42 -5.14 -36.69 2.95
N LEU A 43 -5.70 -35.65 2.30
CA LEU A 43 -5.02 -34.96 1.20
C LEU A 43 -3.68 -34.38 1.64
N ALA A 44 -3.61 -33.74 2.82
CA ALA A 44 -2.37 -33.21 3.35
C ALA A 44 -1.33 -34.32 3.58
N TRP A 45 -1.74 -35.51 4.03
CA TRP A 45 -0.83 -36.66 4.17
C TRP A 45 -0.36 -37.25 2.85
N ILE A 46 -1.17 -37.18 1.80
CA ILE A 46 -0.80 -37.67 0.46
C ILE A 46 0.19 -36.73 -0.21
N PHE A 47 -0.05 -35.42 -0.15
CA PHE A 47 0.73 -34.42 -0.89
C PHE A 47 1.89 -33.83 -0.10
N ILE A 48 1.85 -33.89 1.24
CA ILE A 48 2.86 -33.29 2.10
C ILE A 48 3.44 -34.41 3.00
N PRO A 49 4.76 -34.65 2.97
CA PRO A 49 5.42 -35.61 3.86
C PRO A 49 5.45 -35.04 5.28
N LEU A 50 4.30 -35.08 5.93
CA LEU A 50 4.04 -34.52 7.24
C LEU A 50 4.92 -35.19 8.32
N GLU A 51 5.49 -36.36 8.04
CA GLU A 51 6.45 -37.08 8.88
C GLU A 51 7.86 -36.45 8.90
N HIS A 52 8.20 -35.63 7.91
CA HIS A 52 9.52 -34.99 7.85
C HIS A 52 9.73 -34.06 9.06
N PRO A 53 10.94 -34.01 9.67
CA PRO A 53 11.22 -33.19 10.87
C PRO A 53 10.97 -31.68 10.72
N ARG A 54 10.82 -31.19 9.48
CA ARG A 54 10.49 -29.79 9.19
C ARG A 54 8.99 -29.53 9.40
N TRP A 55 8.14 -30.42 8.89
CA TRP A 55 6.70 -30.35 9.05
C TRP A 55 6.24 -30.66 10.47
N GLN A 56 6.96 -31.52 11.18
CA GLN A 56 6.71 -31.75 12.61
C GLN A 56 6.92 -30.47 13.44
N ARG A 57 7.97 -29.69 13.17
CA ARG A 57 8.20 -28.39 13.84
C ARG A 57 7.10 -27.38 13.55
N ILE A 58 6.68 -27.26 12.28
CA ILE A 58 5.60 -26.36 11.88
C ILE A 58 4.28 -26.75 12.56
N ARG A 59 4.02 -28.05 12.72
CA ARG A 59 2.83 -28.55 13.42
C ARG A 59 2.89 -28.31 14.92
N ALA A 60 4.07 -28.41 15.53
CA ALA A 60 4.28 -28.10 16.95
C ALA A 60 4.10 -26.59 17.22
N GLU A 61 4.58 -25.73 16.31
CA GLU A 61 4.42 -24.28 16.39
C GLU A 61 3.10 -23.78 15.77
N HIS A 62 2.15 -24.66 15.45
CA HIS A 62 0.91 -24.31 14.76
C HIS A 62 0.11 -23.22 15.46
N LYS A 63 -0.02 -23.30 16.80
CA LYS A 63 -0.70 -22.27 17.60
C LYS A 63 -0.05 -20.89 17.51
N ASN A 64 1.27 -20.83 17.28
CA ASN A 64 2.01 -19.58 17.17
C ASN A 64 1.93 -19.00 15.75
N LEU A 65 1.96 -19.86 14.72
CA LEU A 65 1.91 -19.45 13.31
C LEU A 65 0.49 -19.13 12.83
N TYR A 66 -0.51 -19.84 13.35
CA TYR A 66 -1.92 -19.74 12.96
C TYR A 66 -2.82 -19.52 14.19
N PRO A 67 -2.65 -18.42 14.95
CA PRO A 67 -3.41 -18.20 16.19
C PRO A 67 -4.93 -18.11 15.96
N HIS A 68 -5.35 -17.73 14.75
CA HIS A 68 -6.76 -17.57 14.38
C HIS A 68 -7.42 -18.86 13.88
N ILE A 69 -6.66 -19.95 13.70
CA ILE A 69 -7.17 -21.21 13.15
C ILE A 69 -7.07 -22.32 14.20
N ASN A 70 -8.21 -22.82 14.67
CA ASN A 70 -8.27 -23.89 15.67
C ASN A 70 -8.20 -25.27 14.99
N ALA A 71 -7.04 -25.94 15.08
CA ALA A 71 -6.84 -27.27 14.50
C ALA A 71 -7.80 -28.35 15.04
N SER A 72 -8.32 -28.19 16.26
CA SER A 72 -9.29 -29.11 16.88
C SER A 72 -10.74 -28.87 16.45
N ARG A 73 -11.05 -27.72 15.84
CA ARG A 73 -12.40 -27.38 15.36
C ARG A 73 -12.33 -26.87 13.91
N PRO A 74 -12.13 -27.77 12.94
CA PRO A 74 -12.06 -27.38 11.53
C PRO A 74 -13.35 -26.69 11.11
N ARG A 75 -13.23 -25.66 10.28
CA ARG A 75 -14.31 -24.99 9.53
C ARG A 75 -14.10 -25.25 8.03
N PRO A 76 -15.18 -25.22 7.21
CA PRO A 76 -15.07 -25.54 5.79
C PRO A 76 -14.14 -24.63 5.00
N LEU A 77 -13.96 -23.37 5.44
CA LEU A 77 -13.10 -22.38 4.80
C LEU A 77 -11.68 -22.31 5.41
N ASP A 78 -11.32 -23.22 6.30
CA ASP A 78 -9.99 -23.21 6.92
C ASP A 78 -8.82 -23.39 5.93
N PRO A 79 -8.89 -24.21 4.86
CA PRO A 79 -7.81 -24.31 3.88
C PRO A 79 -7.46 -22.96 3.23
N VAL A 80 -8.47 -22.15 2.91
CA VAL A 80 -8.29 -20.81 2.35
C VAL A 80 -7.63 -19.88 3.37
N ARG A 81 -8.03 -19.98 4.64
CA ARG A 81 -7.42 -19.21 5.74
C ARG A 81 -5.95 -19.59 5.94
N TYR A 82 -5.62 -20.89 5.86
CA TYR A 82 -4.23 -21.34 5.88
C TYR A 82 -3.43 -20.76 4.71
N LEU A 83 -3.98 -20.74 3.49
CA LEU A 83 -3.29 -20.17 2.32
C LEU A 83 -3.05 -18.67 2.49
N ILE A 84 -4.08 -17.90 2.85
CA ILE A 84 -3.96 -16.44 3.04
C ILE A 84 -2.93 -16.12 4.13
N GLN A 85 -3.00 -16.81 5.27
CA GLN A 85 -2.05 -16.60 6.36
C GLN A 85 -0.64 -17.03 5.97
N THR A 86 -0.47 -18.12 5.21
CA THR A 86 0.85 -18.55 4.73
C THR A 86 1.42 -17.52 3.76
N CYS A 87 0.62 -17.01 2.81
CA CYS A 87 1.02 -15.92 1.93
C CYS A 87 1.38 -14.66 2.71
N TRP A 88 0.61 -14.31 3.74
CA TRP A 88 0.91 -13.19 4.61
C TRP A 88 2.20 -13.39 5.43
N LEU A 89 2.46 -14.60 5.95
CA LEU A 89 3.71 -14.94 6.63
C LEU A 89 4.90 -14.85 5.67
N LEU A 90 4.73 -15.30 4.41
CA LEU A 90 5.75 -15.25 3.36
C LEU A 90 6.07 -13.81 2.90
N ILE A 91 5.06 -12.93 2.85
CA ILE A 91 5.19 -11.56 2.33
C ILE A 91 5.49 -10.54 3.46
N GLY A 92 4.94 -10.75 4.65
CA GLY A 92 4.69 -9.69 5.63
C GLY A 92 5.35 -9.84 7.01
N THR A 93 5.92 -10.98 7.40
CA THR A 93 6.49 -11.09 8.75
C THR A 93 7.93 -10.59 8.86
N SER A 94 8.04 -9.31 9.16
CA SER A 94 9.00 -8.82 10.16
C SER A 94 8.74 -9.59 11.47
N ARG A 95 9.63 -10.52 11.83
CA ARG A 95 9.46 -11.35 13.01
C ARG A 95 9.77 -10.52 14.26
N LYS A 96 8.76 -10.32 15.11
CA LYS A 96 8.90 -9.92 16.53
C LYS A 96 9.96 -10.79 17.20
N GLU A 97 10.83 -10.14 17.97
CA GLU A 97 11.90 -10.75 18.73
C GLU A 97 11.38 -11.81 19.70
N THR A 98 11.82 -13.05 19.50
CA THR A 98 11.84 -14.10 20.52
C THR A 98 13.27 -14.63 20.58
N PRO A 99 13.82 -14.99 21.77
CA PRO A 99 15.24 -15.23 21.94
C PRO A 99 15.72 -16.43 21.10
N LYS A 100 16.92 -16.29 20.52
CA LYS A 100 17.52 -17.17 19.49
C LYS A 100 17.63 -18.64 19.90
N PRO A 101 17.67 -19.55 18.91
CA PRO A 101 18.97 -20.17 18.64
C PRO A 101 19.41 -20.09 17.18
N ARG A 102 20.71 -19.78 17.04
CA ARG A 102 21.60 -19.84 15.86
C ARG A 102 21.08 -20.66 14.67
N ARG A 103 20.76 -20.00 13.56
CA ARG A 103 20.86 -20.59 12.20
C ARG A 103 21.48 -19.58 11.22
N ARG A 104 22.74 -19.85 10.86
CA ARG A 104 23.63 -19.11 9.94
C ARG A 104 23.18 -19.10 8.46
N ALA A 105 21.94 -19.47 8.13
CA ALA A 105 21.52 -19.68 6.74
C ALA A 105 20.82 -18.48 6.06
N PHE A 106 20.47 -17.42 6.81
CA PHE A 106 19.76 -16.24 6.29
C PHE A 106 20.53 -14.92 6.40
N SER A 107 21.82 -14.95 6.75
CA SER A 107 22.67 -13.75 6.84
C SER A 107 22.91 -13.10 5.46
N GLY A 108 22.92 -13.89 4.38
CA GLY A 108 23.09 -13.34 3.02
C GLY A 108 21.92 -12.45 2.60
N LEU A 109 20.68 -12.92 2.78
CA LEU A 109 19.49 -12.16 2.39
C LEU A 109 19.22 -10.97 3.32
N GLN A 110 19.53 -11.10 4.61
CA GLN A 110 19.48 -9.98 5.56
C GLN A 110 20.54 -8.93 5.27
N ASN A 111 21.75 -9.32 4.88
CA ASN A 111 22.79 -8.38 4.46
C ASN A 111 22.45 -7.72 3.12
N ILE A 112 21.81 -8.43 2.18
CA ILE A 112 21.34 -7.84 0.91
C ILE A 112 20.21 -6.85 1.17
N ARG A 113 19.24 -7.20 2.03
CA ARG A 113 18.15 -6.28 2.41
C ARG A 113 18.68 -5.08 3.20
N GLY A 114 19.63 -5.30 4.10
CA GLY A 114 20.35 -4.24 4.82
C GLY A 114 21.11 -3.32 3.88
N ARG A 115 21.88 -3.86 2.93
CA ARG A 115 22.55 -3.10 1.88
C ARG A 115 21.59 -2.38 0.97
N TYR A 116 20.45 -2.98 0.62
CA TYR A 116 19.44 -2.32 -0.20
C TYR A 116 18.81 -1.12 0.53
N HIS A 117 18.52 -1.27 1.83
CA HIS A 117 18.03 -0.15 2.63
C HIS A 117 19.10 0.94 2.85
N GLN A 118 20.36 0.56 3.12
CA GLN A 118 21.46 1.52 3.22
C GLN A 118 21.72 2.22 1.89
N TRP A 119 21.79 1.47 0.78
CA TRP A 119 21.94 2.03 -0.56
C TRP A 119 20.77 2.93 -0.94
N MET A 120 19.52 2.54 -0.66
CA MET A 120 18.35 3.41 -0.90
C MET A 120 18.35 4.67 -0.04
N ASN A 121 18.85 4.61 1.20
CA ASN A 121 18.93 5.78 2.06
C ASN A 121 20.09 6.71 1.65
N GLU A 122 21.18 6.15 1.13
CA GLU A 122 22.32 6.92 0.60
C GLU A 122 22.08 7.46 -0.80
N LEU A 123 21.15 6.89 -1.58
CA LEU A 123 20.84 7.35 -2.94
C LEU A 123 20.34 8.81 -3.02
N PRO A 124 19.35 9.26 -2.21
CA PRO A 124 18.93 10.65 -2.19
C PRO A 124 20.06 11.58 -1.78
N GLU A 125 20.91 11.20 -0.80
CA GLU A 125 22.05 12.03 -0.40
C GLU A 125 23.14 12.08 -1.48
N ARG A 126 23.45 10.96 -2.14
CA ARG A 126 24.41 10.91 -3.25
C ARG A 126 23.91 11.68 -4.47
N VAL A 127 22.61 11.57 -4.79
CA VAL A 127 22.01 12.34 -5.88
C VAL A 127 21.96 13.80 -5.49
N SER A 128 21.48 14.15 -4.28
CA SER A 128 21.40 15.52 -3.78
C SER A 128 22.78 16.18 -3.75
N HIS A 129 23.81 15.55 -3.19
CA HIS A 129 25.18 16.08 -3.15
C HIS A 129 25.80 16.20 -4.55
N LYS A 130 25.45 15.30 -5.48
CA LYS A 130 25.87 15.35 -6.88
C LYS A 130 25.03 16.34 -7.72
N THR A 131 23.84 16.74 -7.29
CA THR A 131 23.03 17.80 -7.91
C THR A 131 23.19 19.16 -7.23
N GLN A 132 23.67 19.23 -5.99
CA GLN A 132 23.88 20.49 -5.26
C GLN A 132 24.94 21.36 -5.95
N HIS A 133 26.00 20.74 -6.49
CA HIS A 133 27.00 21.46 -7.29
C HIS A 133 26.49 21.85 -8.70
N LEU A 134 25.42 21.21 -9.20
CA LEU A 134 24.72 21.57 -10.44
C LEU A 134 23.69 22.69 -10.20
N ASP A 135 23.23 22.90 -8.97
CA ASP A 135 22.44 24.07 -8.59
C ASP A 135 23.32 25.31 -8.37
N GLU A 136 24.53 25.13 -7.83
CA GLU A 136 25.55 26.20 -7.72
C GLU A 136 26.11 26.60 -9.09
N LYS A 137 26.37 25.62 -9.97
CA LYS A 137 26.59 25.88 -11.40
C LYS A 137 25.26 25.89 -12.13
N LYS A 138 24.49 26.99 -12.03
CA LYS A 138 23.44 27.31 -13.01
C LYS A 138 24.05 27.32 -14.41
N GLU A 139 24.15 26.16 -15.05
CA GLU A 139 24.68 25.99 -16.41
C GLU A 139 23.81 26.67 -17.47
N LEU A 140 22.69 27.29 -17.07
CA LEU A 140 21.85 28.15 -17.90
C LEU A 140 21.98 29.64 -17.56
N GLY A 141 22.88 30.02 -16.64
CA GLY A 141 23.10 31.42 -16.22
C GLY A 141 23.90 32.24 -17.22
N HIS A 142 24.67 31.59 -18.10
CA HIS A 142 25.44 32.24 -19.17
C HIS A 142 24.63 32.42 -20.47
N LEU A 143 23.41 31.87 -20.53
CA LEU A 143 22.52 31.96 -21.69
C LEU A 143 21.55 33.14 -21.53
N SER A 144 21.26 33.82 -22.63
CA SER A 144 20.28 34.90 -22.65
C SER A 144 18.91 34.41 -22.13
N ALA A 145 18.17 35.27 -21.43
CA ALA A 145 16.86 34.91 -20.86
C ALA A 145 15.88 34.37 -21.93
N GLY A 146 16.02 34.83 -23.18
CA GLY A 146 15.29 34.32 -24.35
C GLY A 146 15.69 32.89 -24.72
N ALA A 147 16.98 32.59 -24.82
CA ALA A 147 17.48 31.25 -25.14
C ALA A 147 17.07 30.22 -24.07
N ARG A 148 17.12 30.59 -22.78
CA ARG A 148 16.67 29.72 -21.70
C ARG A 148 15.18 29.39 -21.79
N ARG A 149 14.32 30.38 -22.06
CA ARG A 149 12.88 30.15 -22.25
C ARG A 149 12.59 29.29 -23.47
N LEU A 150 13.34 29.48 -24.55
CA LEU A 150 13.21 28.69 -25.77
C LEU A 150 13.62 27.22 -25.54
N ILE A 151 14.75 26.97 -24.89
CA ILE A 151 15.20 25.61 -24.54
C ILE A 151 14.19 24.91 -23.63
N LEU A 152 13.74 25.59 -22.57
CA LEU A 152 12.71 25.03 -21.68
C LEU A 152 11.40 24.79 -22.42
N GLY A 153 11.01 25.70 -23.31
CA GLY A 153 9.84 25.54 -24.17
C GLY A 153 9.95 24.27 -25.03
N ILE A 154 11.09 24.04 -25.69
CA ILE A 154 11.34 22.84 -26.51
C ILE A 154 11.29 21.57 -25.66
N ILE A 155 11.91 21.57 -24.48
CA ILE A 155 11.91 20.39 -23.59
C ILE A 155 10.49 20.07 -23.13
N VAL A 156 9.71 21.08 -22.74
CA VAL A 156 8.33 20.91 -22.29
C VAL A 156 7.44 20.42 -23.44
N THR A 157 7.55 21.01 -24.63
CA THR A 157 6.74 20.58 -25.78
C THR A 157 7.11 19.16 -26.21
N PHE A 158 8.39 18.83 -26.29
CA PHE A 158 8.84 17.47 -26.62
C PHE A 158 8.35 16.44 -25.57
N SER A 159 8.45 16.79 -24.29
CA SER A 159 7.96 15.95 -23.19
C SER A 159 6.44 15.76 -23.24
N LEU A 160 5.68 16.80 -23.58
CA LEU A 160 4.24 16.75 -23.74
C LEU A 160 3.83 15.86 -24.93
N ILE A 161 4.55 15.95 -26.05
CA ILE A 161 4.33 15.08 -27.21
C ILE A 161 4.58 13.62 -26.85
N LEU A 162 5.69 13.32 -26.16
CA LEU A 162 5.99 11.96 -25.73
C LEU A 162 4.95 11.42 -24.75
N ALA A 163 4.50 12.25 -23.80
CA ALA A 163 3.43 11.90 -22.88
C ALA A 163 2.11 11.62 -23.61
N LEU A 164 1.75 12.45 -24.59
CA LEU A 164 0.56 12.26 -25.40
C LEU A 164 0.62 10.93 -26.16
N ILE A 165 1.74 10.63 -26.82
CA ILE A 165 1.95 9.34 -27.51
C ILE A 165 1.81 8.17 -26.52
N CYS A 166 2.40 8.28 -25.32
CA CYS A 166 2.31 7.24 -24.29
C CYS A 166 0.87 6.99 -23.82
N VAL A 167 0.06 8.06 -23.73
CA VAL A 167 -1.35 7.99 -23.32
C VAL A 167 -2.23 7.42 -24.43
N THR A 168 -2.04 7.85 -25.67
CA THR A 168 -2.94 7.53 -26.78
C THR A 168 -2.64 6.21 -27.48
N GLN A 169 -1.42 5.67 -27.35
CA GLN A 169 -1.01 4.46 -28.05
C GLN A 169 -1.85 3.24 -27.62
N PRO A 170 -2.59 2.60 -28.54
CA PRO A 170 -3.37 1.41 -28.23
C PRO A 170 -2.44 0.24 -27.97
N PHE A 171 -2.46 -0.30 -26.75
CA PHE A 171 -1.71 -1.49 -26.40
C PHE A 171 -2.61 -2.72 -26.43
N ASN A 172 -2.03 -3.86 -26.80
CA ASN A 172 -2.64 -5.16 -26.56
C ASN A 172 -2.90 -5.32 -25.03
N PRO A 173 -4.00 -5.95 -24.59
CA PRO A 173 -4.28 -6.21 -23.18
C PRO A 173 -3.10 -6.77 -22.38
N LEU A 174 -2.31 -7.69 -22.97
CA LEU A 174 -1.13 -8.25 -22.30
C LEU A 174 -0.04 -7.19 -22.11
N ALA A 175 0.25 -6.40 -23.14
CA ALA A 175 1.23 -5.31 -23.06
C ALA A 175 0.80 -4.23 -22.06
N GLN A 176 -0.50 -3.90 -22.02
CA GLN A 176 -1.07 -2.98 -21.04
C GLN A 176 -0.92 -3.52 -19.61
N PHE A 177 -1.15 -4.81 -19.39
CA PHE A 177 -0.94 -5.45 -18.10
C PHE A 177 0.53 -5.38 -17.66
N ILE A 178 1.47 -5.74 -18.55
CA ILE A 178 2.91 -5.64 -18.25
C ILE A 178 3.31 -4.20 -17.92
N PHE A 179 2.84 -3.23 -18.71
CA PHE A 179 3.11 -1.81 -18.50
C PHE A 179 2.60 -1.33 -17.14
N LEU A 180 1.37 -1.68 -16.77
CA LEU A 180 0.80 -1.35 -15.46
C LEU A 180 1.57 -2.01 -14.31
N MET A 181 1.97 -3.28 -14.45
CA MET A 181 2.77 -3.99 -13.45
C MET A 181 4.16 -3.35 -13.27
N LEU A 182 4.78 -2.91 -14.36
CA LEU A 182 6.06 -2.19 -14.33
C LEU A 182 5.91 -0.84 -13.62
N LEU A 183 4.92 -0.03 -14.01
CA LEU A 183 4.65 1.27 -13.37
C LEU A 183 4.35 1.10 -11.90
N TRP A 184 3.56 0.09 -11.53
CA TRP A 184 3.28 -0.23 -10.13
C TRP A 184 4.54 -0.64 -9.36
N GLY A 185 5.41 -1.47 -9.95
CA GLY A 185 6.71 -1.82 -9.38
C GLY A 185 7.59 -0.58 -9.14
N VAL A 186 7.67 0.32 -10.12
CA VAL A 186 8.37 1.61 -9.99
C VAL A 186 7.75 2.45 -8.88
N ALA A 187 6.41 2.55 -8.82
CA ALA A 187 5.70 3.28 -7.78
C ALA A 187 6.05 2.78 -6.37
N LEU A 188 6.11 1.46 -6.19
CA LEU A 188 6.46 0.85 -4.90
C LEU A 188 7.90 1.14 -4.47
N ILE A 189 8.82 1.19 -5.42
CA ILE A 189 10.22 1.55 -5.17
C ILE A 189 10.30 3.04 -4.81
N VAL A 190 9.69 3.91 -5.63
CA VAL A 190 9.70 5.37 -5.44
C VAL A 190 9.04 5.76 -4.11
N ARG A 191 7.92 5.11 -3.73
CA ARG A 191 7.23 5.36 -2.46
C ARG A 191 8.12 5.21 -1.22
N ARG A 192 9.19 4.43 -1.30
CA ARG A 192 10.12 4.25 -0.16
C ARG A 192 11.15 5.38 -0.04
N MET A 193 11.30 6.21 -1.07
CA MET A 193 12.25 7.32 -1.06
C MET A 193 11.62 8.54 -0.35
N PRO A 194 12.24 9.06 0.73
CA PRO A 194 11.80 10.30 1.36
C PRO A 194 12.15 11.50 0.46
N GLY A 195 11.23 12.48 0.38
CA GLY A 195 11.50 13.77 -0.29
C GLY A 195 10.41 14.21 -1.28
N ARG A 196 10.49 15.48 -1.69
CA ARG A 196 9.52 16.12 -2.60
C ARG A 196 9.53 15.50 -4.00
N PHE A 197 10.71 15.14 -4.51
CA PHE A 197 10.86 14.51 -5.82
C PHE A 197 10.14 13.17 -5.93
N SER A 198 10.12 12.37 -4.85
CA SER A 198 9.38 11.12 -4.79
C SER A 198 7.87 11.34 -4.94
N ALA A 199 7.32 12.33 -4.22
CA ALA A 199 5.91 12.70 -4.33
C ALA A 199 5.56 13.19 -5.75
N LEU A 200 6.41 14.05 -6.36
CA LEU A 200 6.23 14.51 -7.74
C LEU A 200 6.24 13.36 -8.74
N MET A 201 7.18 12.42 -8.63
CA MET A 201 7.24 11.23 -9.49
C MET A 201 5.99 10.36 -9.34
N LEU A 202 5.50 10.16 -8.11
CA LEU A 202 4.26 9.41 -7.87
C LEU A 202 3.05 10.10 -8.47
N ILE A 203 2.97 11.43 -8.39
CA ILE A 203 1.93 12.23 -9.05
C ILE A 203 1.99 12.04 -10.56
N VAL A 204 3.17 12.17 -11.18
CA VAL A 204 3.34 12.00 -12.63
C VAL A 204 2.95 10.59 -13.08
N LEU A 205 3.36 9.57 -12.33
CA LEU A 205 3.04 8.18 -12.63
C LEU A 205 1.53 7.90 -12.50
N SER A 206 0.90 8.43 -11.45
CA SER A 206 -0.54 8.35 -11.24
C SER A 206 -1.33 9.06 -12.34
N LEU A 207 -0.90 10.27 -12.72
CA LEU A 207 -1.48 11.03 -13.83
C LEU A 207 -1.33 10.28 -15.16
N THR A 208 -0.18 9.68 -15.43
CA THR A 208 0.03 8.89 -16.66
C THR A 208 -0.97 7.74 -16.77
N VAL A 209 -1.15 6.97 -15.70
CA VAL A 209 -2.11 5.85 -15.67
C VAL A 209 -3.55 6.37 -15.81
N SER A 210 -3.89 7.44 -15.10
CA SER A 210 -5.23 8.02 -15.10
C SER A 210 -5.60 8.62 -16.46
N CYS A 211 -4.68 9.36 -17.09
CA CYS A 211 -4.85 9.91 -18.44
C CYS A 211 -5.02 8.80 -19.48
N ARG A 212 -4.25 7.71 -19.38
CA ARG A 212 -4.39 6.56 -20.27
C ARG A 212 -5.74 5.85 -20.10
N TYR A 213 -6.20 5.70 -18.85
CA TYR A 213 -7.51 5.12 -18.56
C TYR A 213 -8.65 5.98 -19.13
N ILE A 214 -8.64 7.29 -18.86
CA ILE A 214 -9.72 8.17 -19.33
C ILE A 214 -9.72 8.23 -20.86
N TRP A 215 -8.54 8.27 -21.51
CA TRP A 215 -8.44 8.19 -22.97
C TRP A 215 -9.10 6.92 -23.52
N TRP A 216 -8.77 5.75 -22.97
CA TRP A 216 -9.41 4.48 -23.34
C TRP A 216 -10.93 4.51 -23.13
N ARG A 217 -11.40 5.11 -22.03
CA ARG A 217 -12.82 5.27 -21.75
C ARG A 217 -13.51 6.08 -22.85
N TYR A 218 -12.94 7.22 -23.26
CA TYR A 218 -13.49 8.04 -24.35
C TYR A 218 -13.49 7.32 -25.70
N THR A 219 -12.44 6.57 -26.04
CA THR A 219 -12.27 6.03 -27.40
C THR A 219 -12.91 4.67 -27.62
N SER A 220 -12.97 3.81 -26.60
CA SER A 220 -13.16 2.36 -26.82
C SER A 220 -14.32 1.74 -26.06
N THR A 221 -15.03 2.50 -25.22
CA THR A 221 -16.03 1.94 -24.31
C THR A 221 -17.45 2.47 -24.50
N LEU A 222 -17.63 3.44 -25.41
CA LEU A 222 -18.92 4.02 -25.71
C LEU A 222 -19.61 3.19 -26.81
N ASN A 223 -20.83 2.73 -26.53
CA ASN A 223 -21.65 2.02 -27.50
C ASN A 223 -22.50 3.03 -28.28
N TRP A 224 -22.27 3.12 -29.59
CA TRP A 224 -22.97 4.06 -30.48
C TRP A 224 -24.28 3.50 -31.05
N ASP A 225 -24.51 2.19 -30.92
CA ASP A 225 -25.62 1.51 -31.61
C ASP A 225 -26.95 1.58 -30.82
N ASP A 226 -26.89 1.78 -29.50
CA ASP A 226 -28.07 1.85 -28.63
C ASP A 226 -28.15 3.22 -27.89
N PRO A 227 -29.17 4.05 -28.16
CA PRO A 227 -29.31 5.37 -27.55
C PRO A 227 -29.40 5.36 -26.02
N VAL A 228 -30.04 4.35 -25.42
CA VAL A 228 -30.20 4.28 -23.96
C VAL A 228 -28.86 3.95 -23.30
N SER A 229 -28.15 2.94 -23.81
CA SER A 229 -26.80 2.60 -23.36
C SER A 229 -25.82 3.77 -23.58
N LEU A 230 -25.97 4.52 -24.68
CA LEU A 230 -25.16 5.70 -24.96
C LEU A 230 -25.35 6.80 -23.92
N VAL A 231 -26.60 7.16 -23.60
CA VAL A 231 -26.90 8.19 -22.58
C VAL A 231 -26.37 7.78 -21.22
N CYS A 232 -26.63 6.54 -20.78
CA CYS A 232 -26.08 6.02 -19.53
C CYS A 232 -24.54 6.01 -19.52
N GLY A 233 -23.93 5.62 -20.63
CA GLY A 233 -22.48 5.63 -20.82
C GLY A 233 -21.87 7.03 -20.74
N LEU A 234 -22.53 8.02 -21.35
CA LEU A 234 -22.11 9.43 -21.31
C LEU A 234 -22.23 10.02 -19.89
N ILE A 235 -23.32 9.76 -19.17
CA ILE A 235 -23.48 10.22 -17.78
C ILE A 235 -22.34 9.67 -16.90
N LEU A 236 -22.04 8.37 -17.04
CA LEU A 236 -20.95 7.73 -16.31
C LEU A 236 -19.59 8.32 -16.70
N LEU A 237 -19.36 8.56 -18.00
CA LEU A 237 -18.15 9.21 -18.51
C LEU A 237 -17.99 10.62 -17.94
N PHE A 238 -19.06 11.42 -17.86
CA PHE A 238 -19.02 12.75 -17.23
C PHE A 238 -18.66 12.68 -15.75
N ALA A 239 -19.24 11.73 -15.00
CA ALA A 239 -18.91 11.54 -13.59
C ALA A 239 -17.43 11.13 -13.41
N GLU A 240 -16.92 10.22 -14.25
CA GLU A 240 -15.51 9.81 -14.23
C GLU A 240 -14.57 10.96 -14.62
N THR A 241 -14.91 11.75 -15.63
CA THR A 241 -14.14 12.93 -16.03
C THR A 241 -14.12 13.99 -14.93
N TYR A 242 -15.24 14.21 -14.24
CA TYR A 242 -15.29 15.08 -13.07
C TYR A 242 -14.34 14.59 -11.96
N ALA A 243 -14.39 13.29 -11.62
CA ALA A 243 -13.50 12.70 -10.64
C ALA A 243 -12.02 12.83 -11.05
N TRP A 244 -11.71 12.67 -12.34
CA TRP A 244 -10.37 12.87 -12.88
C TRP A 244 -9.91 14.32 -12.74
N ILE A 245 -10.76 15.31 -13.03
CA ILE A 245 -10.45 16.74 -12.83
C ILE A 245 -10.16 17.03 -11.35
N VAL A 246 -11.02 16.54 -10.44
CA VAL A 246 -10.81 16.70 -8.99
C VAL A 246 -9.48 16.10 -8.55
N LEU A 247 -9.10 14.94 -9.09
CA LEU A 247 -7.80 14.31 -8.83
C LEU A 247 -6.63 15.18 -9.32
N VAL A 248 -6.70 15.75 -10.52
CA VAL A 248 -5.68 16.66 -11.06
C VAL A 248 -5.54 17.91 -10.17
N LEU A 249 -6.67 18.52 -9.78
CA LEU A 249 -6.69 19.69 -8.90
C LEU A 249 -6.14 19.37 -7.51
N GLY A 250 -6.49 18.19 -6.95
CA GLY A 250 -5.95 17.72 -5.69
C GLY A 250 -4.42 17.54 -5.73
N TYR A 251 -3.88 17.04 -6.84
CA TYR A 251 -2.44 16.98 -7.02
C TYR A 251 -1.79 18.35 -7.14
N PHE A 252 -2.41 19.30 -7.83
CA PHE A 252 -1.89 20.66 -7.92
C PHE A 252 -1.77 21.33 -6.54
N GLN A 253 -2.74 21.10 -5.64
CA GLN A 253 -2.69 21.61 -4.27
C GLN A 253 -1.57 20.97 -3.42
N VAL A 254 -1.30 19.68 -3.64
CA VAL A 254 -0.34 18.90 -2.81
C VAL A 254 1.08 18.90 -3.40
N VAL A 255 1.25 19.39 -4.63
CA VAL A 255 2.51 19.31 -5.39
C VAL A 255 3.71 19.92 -4.64
N TRP A 256 3.47 21.00 -3.88
CA TRP A 256 4.51 21.71 -3.15
C TRP A 256 4.00 22.22 -1.78
N PRO A 257 4.07 21.38 -0.73
CA PRO A 257 3.68 21.81 0.60
C PRO A 257 4.67 22.84 1.14
N LEU A 258 4.15 23.98 1.58
CA LEU A 258 4.94 25.03 2.21
C LEU A 258 5.15 24.67 3.69
N ASN A 259 6.33 24.16 4.01
CA ASN A 259 6.73 23.92 5.40
C ASN A 259 7.29 25.22 5.98
N LEU A 260 6.43 26.03 6.58
CA LEU A 260 6.86 27.23 7.30
C LEU A 260 7.44 26.81 8.66
N GLN A 261 8.71 27.13 8.91
CA GLN A 261 9.27 26.99 10.24
C GLN A 261 8.77 28.13 11.14
N PRO A 262 8.45 27.87 12.42
CA PRO A 262 8.10 28.93 13.36
C PRO A 262 9.24 29.94 13.44
N VAL A 263 8.94 31.21 13.15
CA VAL A 263 9.91 32.29 13.31
C VAL A 263 9.90 32.72 14.78
N PRO A 264 11.05 32.76 15.46
CA PRO A 264 11.09 33.26 16.83
C PRO A 264 10.70 34.75 16.86
N LEU A 265 9.94 35.14 17.87
CA LEU A 265 9.61 36.55 18.09
C LEU A 265 10.89 37.37 18.34
N PRO A 266 10.87 38.67 18.02
CA PRO A 266 11.97 39.57 18.39
C PRO A 266 12.24 39.50 19.89
N LYS A 267 13.52 39.53 20.28
CA LYS A 267 13.93 39.50 21.69
C LYS A 267 13.41 40.71 22.48
N ASP A 268 13.21 41.82 21.79
CA ASP A 268 12.65 43.04 22.37
C ASP A 268 11.12 42.95 22.38
N MET A 269 10.55 42.94 23.59
CA MET A 269 9.10 42.84 23.80
C MET A 269 8.35 44.13 23.40
N SER A 270 9.05 45.26 23.26
CA SER A 270 8.42 46.52 22.81
C SER A 270 7.99 46.48 21.33
N LEU A 271 8.57 45.57 20.55
CA LEU A 271 8.23 45.34 19.15
C LEU A 271 7.05 44.39 18.97
N TRP A 272 6.53 43.83 20.06
CA TRP A 272 5.44 42.87 20.00
C TRP A 272 4.13 43.60 19.72
N PRO A 273 3.28 43.08 18.82
CA PRO A 273 2.01 43.71 18.52
C PRO A 273 1.05 43.59 19.71
N SER A 274 0.09 44.51 19.81
CA SER A 274 -1.10 44.29 20.63
C SER A 274 -1.96 43.19 19.97
N VAL A 275 -2.40 42.20 20.76
CA VAL A 275 -3.18 41.06 20.26
C VAL A 275 -4.54 41.03 20.94
N ASP A 276 -5.61 41.14 20.16
CA ASP A 276 -6.98 40.95 20.62
C ASP A 276 -7.43 39.50 20.39
N ILE A 277 -7.87 38.83 21.45
CA ILE A 277 -8.36 37.44 21.38
C ILE A 277 -9.88 37.44 21.35
N PHE A 278 -10.45 37.06 20.21
CA PHE A 278 -11.90 36.92 20.05
C PHE A 278 -12.36 35.48 20.31
N VAL A 279 -13.32 35.30 21.22
CA VAL A 279 -13.95 34.01 21.51
C VAL A 279 -15.42 34.08 21.06
N PRO A 280 -15.76 33.70 19.82
CA PRO A 280 -17.14 33.69 19.35
C PRO A 280 -17.94 32.55 20.00
N THR A 281 -19.13 32.84 20.52
CA THR A 281 -20.05 31.87 21.11
C THR A 281 -21.49 32.22 20.72
N TYR A 282 -22.34 31.20 20.59
CA TYR A 282 -23.77 31.34 20.34
C TYR A 282 -24.58 30.78 21.51
N ASN A 283 -24.62 29.44 21.66
CA ASN A 283 -25.41 28.73 22.67
C ASN A 283 -24.58 27.66 23.40
N GLU A 284 -23.26 27.81 23.46
CA GLU A 284 -22.39 26.88 24.19
C GLU A 284 -22.53 27.06 25.71
N ASP A 285 -22.56 25.96 26.46
CA ASP A 285 -22.62 25.99 27.93
C ASP A 285 -21.44 26.73 28.55
N LEU A 286 -21.72 27.47 29.64
CA LEU A 286 -20.75 28.31 30.34
C LEU A 286 -19.51 27.53 30.80
N ASN A 287 -19.67 26.24 31.14
CA ASN A 287 -18.56 25.37 31.54
C ASN A 287 -17.55 25.11 30.41
N VAL A 288 -17.98 25.14 29.14
CA VAL A 288 -17.10 24.99 27.97
C VAL A 288 -16.40 26.31 27.67
N VAL A 289 -17.15 27.42 27.66
CA VAL A 289 -16.62 28.76 27.37
C VAL A 289 -15.58 29.18 28.41
N LYS A 290 -15.83 28.88 29.70
CA LYS A 290 -14.95 29.23 30.80
C LYS A 290 -13.54 28.64 30.64
N ASN A 291 -13.42 27.42 30.14
CA ASN A 291 -12.13 26.78 29.91
C ASN A 291 -11.33 27.49 28.82
N THR A 292 -11.98 27.88 27.73
CA THR A 292 -11.35 28.66 26.65
C THR A 292 -10.89 30.02 27.15
N ILE A 293 -11.72 30.73 27.92
CA ILE A 293 -11.34 32.03 28.50
C ILE A 293 -10.13 31.91 29.42
N TYR A 294 -10.12 30.91 30.32
CA TYR A 294 -8.96 30.71 31.20
C TYR A 294 -7.70 30.32 30.44
N ALA A 295 -7.82 29.52 29.38
CA ALA A 295 -6.69 29.20 28.52
C ALA A 295 -6.16 30.46 27.81
N SER A 296 -7.04 31.33 27.30
CA SER A 296 -6.67 32.60 26.68
C SER A 296 -5.96 33.55 27.66
N LEU A 297 -6.41 33.62 28.91
CA LEU A 297 -5.74 34.39 29.97
C LEU A 297 -4.38 33.81 30.38
N GLY A 298 -4.12 32.54 30.07
CA GLY A 298 -2.87 31.84 30.37
C GLY A 298 -1.84 31.86 29.24
N ILE A 299 -2.09 32.57 28.14
CA ILE A 299 -1.12 32.73 27.06
C ILE A 299 0.05 33.59 27.55
N ASP A 300 1.27 33.17 27.22
CA ASP A 300 2.52 33.88 27.54
C ASP A 300 2.67 35.13 26.65
N TRP A 301 1.93 36.19 27.00
CA TRP A 301 1.95 37.50 26.35
C TRP A 301 2.02 38.61 27.41
N PRO A 302 2.75 39.73 27.17
CA PRO A 302 2.74 40.87 28.07
C PRO A 302 1.31 41.43 28.24
N LYS A 303 0.95 41.77 29.48
CA LYS A 303 -0.36 42.29 29.87
C LYS A 303 -0.48 43.80 29.67
#